data_AF-A0A183AZ22-F1
#
_entry.id   AF-A0A183AZ22-F1
#
_cell.length_a   1.000
_cell.length_b   1.000
_cell.length_c   1.000
_cell.angle_alpha   90.00
_cell.angle_beta   90.00
_cell.angle_gamma   90.00
#
_symmetry.space_group_name_H-M   'P 1'
#
loop_
_entity.id
_entity.type
_entity.pdbx_description
1 polymer ?
#
loop_
_entity_poly.entity_id
_entity_poly.type
_entity_poly.pdbx_seq_one_letter_code
_entity_poly.pdbx_strand_id
1 'polypeptide(L)'
;MPKADFLEVVEIHIPVTQALFDALVALSARVSSMLLGPTSWIRQWQNIDEELRVRLSLIQPAVVVEPVAVYCGTRIPGPFLSHDGATAMLLRFHGTRNTNAKGFTLHYEFVEPGVIRSASGQPRTVCGGNYSSVDQSGLIETPNYPEPYGNNIDCTWNLAGRTKDSQLQLHFQSFHLEGSADDCSRSVVRIYEGSHFRPSFEFCGNQTKLPPLVLSSSAAIVRYV
;
A
#
# COMPACT_ATOMS: atom_id res chain seq x y z
N MET A 1 -16.26 -16.16 3.55
CA MET A 1 -15.84 -15.48 4.81
C MET A 1 -14.60 -16.18 5.34
N PRO A 2 -13.52 -15.47 5.70
CA PRO A 2 -12.29 -16.12 6.18
C PRO A 2 -12.56 -16.77 7.54
N LYS A 3 -12.00 -17.98 7.75
CA LYS A 3 -12.12 -18.73 9.01
C LYS A 3 -11.06 -18.34 10.07
N ALA A 4 -10.32 -17.25 9.86
CA ALA A 4 -9.13 -16.87 10.62
C ALA A 4 -9.11 -15.36 10.91
N ASP A 5 -8.26 -14.93 11.86
CA ASP A 5 -8.02 -13.52 12.17
C ASP A 5 -7.43 -12.80 10.94
N PHE A 6 -7.90 -11.57 10.69
CA PHE A 6 -7.42 -10.77 9.56
C PHE A 6 -7.36 -9.27 9.87
N LEU A 7 -6.48 -8.56 9.16
CA LEU A 7 -6.33 -7.11 9.21
C LEU A 7 -6.74 -6.52 7.86
N GLU A 8 -7.72 -5.64 7.87
CA GLU A 8 -8.08 -4.81 6.72
C GLU A 8 -7.32 -3.48 6.80
N VAL A 9 -6.78 -3.06 5.67
CA VAL A 9 -6.23 -1.73 5.46
C VAL A 9 -7.16 -1.02 4.50
N VAL A 10 -7.68 0.13 4.89
CA VAL A 10 -8.53 0.95 4.05
C VAL A 10 -7.88 2.32 3.89
N GLU A 11 -7.76 2.78 2.66
CA GLU A 11 -7.35 4.15 2.38
C GLU A 11 -8.55 5.06 2.23
N ILE A 12 -8.36 6.30 2.66
CA ILE A 12 -9.37 7.34 2.58
C ILE A 12 -8.83 8.42 1.66
N HIS A 13 -9.45 8.53 0.48
CA HIS A 13 -9.18 9.54 -0.55
C HIS A 13 -10.35 10.51 -0.59
N ILE A 14 -10.27 11.60 0.17
CA ILE A 14 -11.32 12.62 0.19
C ILE A 14 -10.65 13.97 -0.05
N PRO A 15 -11.18 14.82 -0.95
CA PRO A 15 -10.65 16.18 -1.09
C PRO A 15 -10.66 16.86 0.28
N VAL A 16 -9.47 17.15 0.81
CA VAL A 16 -9.32 17.67 2.16
C VAL A 16 -9.88 19.09 2.21
N THR A 17 -11.11 19.23 2.66
CA THR A 17 -11.53 20.49 3.29
C THR A 17 -10.97 20.50 4.71
N GLN A 18 -10.58 21.68 5.20
CA GLN A 18 -10.04 21.83 6.56
C GLN A 18 -10.97 21.19 7.62
N ALA A 19 -12.30 21.31 7.44
CA ALA A 19 -13.28 20.75 8.34
C ALA A 19 -13.24 19.21 8.45
N LEU A 20 -12.87 18.51 7.38
CA LEU A 20 -12.75 17.06 7.39
C LEU A 20 -11.43 16.60 8.03
N PHE A 21 -10.33 17.30 7.74
CA PHE A 21 -9.07 17.07 8.42
C PHE A 21 -9.22 17.21 9.94
N ASP A 22 -9.85 18.29 10.38
CA ASP A 22 -10.13 18.54 11.80
C ASP A 22 -11.01 17.44 12.41
N ALA A 23 -11.99 16.90 11.65
CA ALA A 23 -12.83 15.80 12.10
C ALA A 23 -12.03 14.49 12.28
N LEU A 24 -11.15 14.15 11.34
CA LEU A 24 -10.28 12.96 11.43
C LEU A 24 -9.28 13.08 12.59
N VAL A 25 -8.71 14.27 12.80
CA VAL A 25 -7.82 14.55 13.93
C VAL A 25 -8.57 14.48 15.27
N ALA A 26 -9.78 15.02 15.35
CA ALA A 26 -10.59 14.94 16.57
C ALA A 26 -10.97 13.49 16.92
N LEU A 27 -11.22 12.65 15.91
CA LEU A 27 -11.48 11.22 16.09
C LEU A 27 -10.23 10.46 16.56
N SER A 28 -9.05 10.74 16.00
CA SER A 28 -7.80 10.10 16.44
C SER A 28 -7.40 10.50 17.87
N ALA A 29 -7.62 11.77 18.25
CA ALA A 29 -7.39 12.25 19.62
C ALA A 29 -8.31 11.57 20.66
N ARG A 30 -9.54 11.22 20.25
CA ARG A 30 -10.48 10.46 21.09
C ARG A 30 -10.01 9.02 21.29
N VAL A 31 -9.52 8.35 20.24
CA VAL A 31 -8.96 7.01 20.35
C VAL A 31 -7.81 6.96 21.37
N SER A 32 -6.90 7.94 21.32
CA SER A 32 -5.74 8.01 22.23
C SER A 32 -6.10 8.27 23.69
N SER A 33 -7.25 8.88 23.98
CA SER A 33 -7.70 9.19 25.35
C SER A 33 -8.58 8.10 25.98
N MET A 34 -8.93 7.04 25.24
CA MET A 34 -9.95 6.03 25.62
C MET A 34 -9.40 4.74 26.26
N LEU A 35 -8.19 4.74 26.82
CA LEU A 35 -7.62 3.60 27.57
C LEU A 35 -8.30 3.39 28.94
N LEU A 36 -9.64 3.29 28.99
CA LEU A 36 -10.41 3.08 30.22
C LEU A 36 -11.39 1.90 30.04
N GLY A 37 -10.96 0.71 30.51
CA GLY A 37 -11.81 -0.44 30.84
C GLY A 37 -11.89 -1.57 29.79
N PRO A 38 -11.84 -2.86 30.19
CA PRO A 38 -11.62 -4.00 29.28
C PRO A 38 -12.81 -4.41 28.39
N THR A 39 -14.03 -3.89 28.60
CA THR A 39 -15.23 -4.24 27.80
C THR A 39 -15.94 -3.03 27.17
N SER A 40 -15.65 -1.81 27.62
CA SER A 40 -16.18 -0.55 27.05
C SER A 40 -15.53 -0.21 25.71
N TRP A 41 -14.23 -0.48 25.56
CA TRP A 41 -13.46 -0.08 24.39
C TRP A 41 -13.97 -0.72 23.08
N ILE A 42 -14.36 -2.01 23.07
CA ILE A 42 -14.84 -2.69 21.84
C ILE A 42 -16.12 -2.04 21.31
N ARG A 43 -17.11 -1.80 22.18
CA ARG A 43 -18.37 -1.13 21.78
C ARG A 43 -18.11 0.31 21.36
N GLN A 44 -17.18 1.00 22.01
CA GLN A 44 -16.81 2.37 21.66
C GLN A 44 -16.09 2.45 20.30
N TRP A 45 -15.24 1.48 19.97
CA TRP A 45 -14.62 1.38 18.64
C TRP A 45 -15.63 1.07 17.53
N GLN A 46 -16.59 0.18 17.79
CA GLN A 46 -17.70 -0.07 16.86
C GLN A 46 -18.53 1.20 16.60
N ASN A 47 -18.73 2.04 17.63
CA ASN A 47 -19.39 3.32 17.47
C ASN A 47 -18.57 4.32 16.64
N ILE A 48 -17.24 4.35 16.81
CA ILE A 48 -16.35 5.22 16.03
C ILE A 48 -16.38 4.85 14.55
N ASP A 49 -16.39 3.56 14.23
CA ASP A 49 -16.46 3.11 12.86
C ASP A 49 -17.77 3.50 12.17
N GLU A 50 -18.91 3.32 12.84
CA GLU A 50 -20.20 3.78 12.30
C GLU A 50 -20.29 5.31 12.23
N GLU A 51 -19.72 6.03 13.20
CA GLU A 51 -19.65 7.50 13.15
C GLU A 51 -18.79 7.98 11.96
N LEU A 52 -17.65 7.34 11.72
CA LEU A 52 -16.81 7.57 10.54
C LEU A 52 -17.60 7.29 9.27
N ARG A 53 -18.23 6.12 9.15
CA ARG A 53 -19.04 5.75 7.97
C ARG A 53 -20.12 6.79 7.68
N VAL A 54 -20.87 7.20 8.70
CA VAL A 54 -21.92 8.22 8.56
C VAL A 54 -21.31 9.55 8.13
N ARG A 55 -20.27 10.06 8.79
CA ARG A 55 -19.63 11.34 8.44
C ARG A 55 -19.06 11.32 7.03
N LEU A 56 -18.41 10.24 6.62
CA LEU A 56 -17.86 10.08 5.27
C LEU A 56 -18.98 10.03 4.21
N SER A 57 -20.07 9.32 4.47
CA SER A 57 -21.22 9.24 3.57
C SER A 57 -21.93 10.59 3.35
N LEU A 58 -21.86 11.50 4.33
CA LEU A 58 -22.44 12.84 4.26
C LEU A 58 -21.58 13.83 3.45
N ILE A 59 -20.27 13.58 3.34
CA ILE A 59 -19.34 14.48 2.67
C ILE A 59 -19.27 14.18 1.17
N GLN A 60 -19.33 12.91 0.78
CA GLN A 60 -19.47 12.49 -0.61
C GLN A 60 -20.28 11.19 -0.69
N PRO A 61 -21.44 11.17 -1.37
CA PRO A 61 -22.32 9.99 -1.41
C PRO A 61 -21.77 8.80 -2.21
N ALA A 62 -20.52 8.87 -2.69
CA ALA A 62 -19.86 7.85 -3.50
C ALA A 62 -18.52 7.34 -2.94
N VAL A 63 -18.12 7.71 -1.71
CA VAL A 63 -16.88 7.17 -1.12
C VAL A 63 -17.11 5.71 -0.73
N VAL A 64 -16.66 4.81 -1.60
CA VAL A 64 -16.61 3.37 -1.34
C VAL A 64 -15.39 3.10 -0.46
N VAL A 65 -15.62 2.83 0.82
CA VAL A 65 -14.58 2.53 1.83
C VAL A 65 -14.23 1.03 1.73
N GLU A 66 -13.73 0.59 0.57
CA GLU A 66 -13.28 -0.79 0.36
C GLU A 66 -11.81 -0.96 0.80
N PRO A 67 -11.45 -2.11 1.41
CA PRO A 67 -10.08 -2.31 1.89
C PRO A 67 -9.10 -2.48 0.72
N VAL A 68 -8.11 -1.59 0.66
CA VAL A 68 -6.97 -1.65 -0.27
C VAL A 68 -6.06 -2.85 -0.02
N ALA A 69 -6.12 -3.46 1.16
CA ALA A 69 -5.50 -4.75 1.42
C ALA A 69 -6.18 -5.52 2.56
N VAL A 70 -6.13 -6.84 2.48
CA VAL A 70 -6.56 -7.74 3.56
C VAL A 70 -5.46 -8.75 3.85
N TYR A 71 -4.98 -8.78 5.10
CA TYR A 71 -3.88 -9.64 5.53
C TYR A 71 -4.35 -10.66 6.55
N CYS A 72 -3.83 -11.89 6.47
CA CYS A 72 -4.05 -12.93 7.46
C CYS A 72 -2.82 -13.88 7.54
N GLY A 73 -2.69 -14.59 8.66
CA GLY A 73 -1.66 -15.61 8.84
C GLY A 73 -0.32 -15.03 9.33
N THR A 74 0.79 -15.63 8.89
CA THR A 74 2.14 -15.34 9.42
C THR A 74 3.03 -14.52 8.49
N ARG A 75 2.51 -14.10 7.32
CA ARG A 75 3.28 -13.25 6.40
C ARG A 75 3.18 -11.81 6.86
N ILE A 76 4.33 -11.19 7.07
CA ILE A 76 4.41 -9.77 7.37
C ILE A 76 4.09 -9.02 6.06
N PRO A 77 3.05 -8.16 6.03
CA PRO A 77 2.84 -7.30 4.88
C PRO A 77 4.08 -6.42 4.69
N GLY A 78 4.56 -6.28 3.45
CA GLY A 78 5.64 -5.33 3.14
C GLY A 78 5.27 -3.91 3.61
N PRO A 79 6.22 -2.95 3.64
CA PRO A 79 5.90 -1.58 4.03
C PRO A 79 4.73 -1.09 3.18
N PHE A 80 3.68 -0.63 3.86
CA PHE A 80 2.51 -0.07 3.20
C PHE A 80 2.70 1.44 3.14
N LEU A 81 2.78 1.97 1.93
CA LEU A 81 2.71 3.40 1.67
C LEU A 81 1.29 3.71 1.23
N SER A 82 0.73 4.78 1.80
CA SER A 82 -0.54 5.30 1.33
C SER A 82 -0.39 5.83 -0.10
N HIS A 83 -1.35 5.55 -0.98
CA HIS A 83 -1.34 6.11 -2.34
C HIS A 83 -1.36 7.64 -2.34
N ASP A 84 -0.89 8.25 -3.43
CA ASP A 84 -0.91 9.70 -3.58
C ASP A 84 -2.32 10.27 -3.43
N GLY A 85 -2.43 11.36 -2.66
CA GLY A 85 -3.73 11.99 -2.34
C GLY A 85 -4.50 11.31 -1.21
N ALA A 86 -4.03 10.17 -0.69
CA ALA A 86 -4.62 9.57 0.51
C ALA A 86 -4.45 10.51 1.71
N THR A 87 -5.53 10.72 2.45
CA THR A 87 -5.57 11.67 3.56
C THR A 87 -5.51 10.98 4.91
N ALA A 88 -5.88 9.71 4.93
CA ALA A 88 -5.84 8.86 6.10
C ALA A 88 -5.78 7.39 5.69
N MET A 89 -5.23 6.58 6.60
CA MET A 89 -5.32 5.13 6.54
C MET A 89 -6.09 4.62 7.76
N LEU A 90 -7.07 3.77 7.53
CA LEU A 90 -7.83 3.08 8.56
C LEU A 90 -7.41 1.61 8.61
N LEU A 91 -6.94 1.18 9.77
CA LEU A 91 -6.58 -0.22 10.04
C LEU A 91 -7.66 -0.89 10.88
N ARG A 92 -8.27 -1.97 10.38
CA ARG A 92 -9.37 -2.69 11.05
C ARG A 92 -8.97 -4.13 11.30
N PHE A 93 -8.73 -4.48 12.56
CA PHE A 93 -8.41 -5.85 12.94
C PHE A 93 -9.67 -6.63 13.32
N HIS A 94 -9.86 -7.78 12.70
CA HIS A 94 -10.94 -8.71 12.95
C HIS A 94 -10.38 -9.98 13.58
N GLY A 95 -10.48 -10.05 14.92
CA GLY A 95 -10.09 -11.24 15.69
C GLY A 95 -11.25 -12.24 15.82
N THR A 96 -10.94 -13.52 15.69
CA THR A 96 -11.82 -14.63 16.04
C THR A 96 -11.57 -15.07 17.49
N ARG A 97 -12.37 -16.02 18.02
CA ARG A 97 -12.22 -16.49 19.41
C ARG A 97 -10.97 -17.37 19.66
N ASN A 98 -10.06 -17.49 18.69
CA ASN A 98 -8.93 -18.40 18.77
C ASN A 98 -7.75 -17.74 19.52
N THR A 99 -7.43 -18.23 20.72
CA THR A 99 -6.55 -17.55 21.69
C THR A 99 -5.05 -17.84 21.51
N ASN A 100 -4.66 -18.61 20.49
CA ASN A 100 -3.26 -19.02 20.30
C ASN A 100 -2.43 -18.06 19.42
N ALA A 101 -3.08 -17.12 18.74
CA ALA A 101 -2.41 -16.13 17.91
C ALA A 101 -1.91 -14.95 18.76
N LYS A 102 -0.67 -14.50 18.51
CA LYS A 102 -0.01 -13.43 19.29
C LYS A 102 -0.34 -12.01 18.81
N GLY A 103 -1.08 -11.87 17.70
CA GLY A 103 -1.36 -10.57 17.07
C GLY A 103 -0.20 -10.04 16.24
N PHE A 104 -0.15 -8.72 16.07
CA PHE A 104 0.86 -8.00 15.28
C PHE A 104 1.31 -6.73 16.01
N THR A 105 2.52 -6.27 15.70
CA THR A 105 2.99 -4.91 16.00
C THR A 105 3.31 -4.23 14.68
N LEU A 106 3.03 -2.93 14.57
CA LEU A 106 3.46 -2.12 13.44
C LEU A 106 4.11 -0.83 13.93
N HIS A 107 5.03 -0.33 13.13
CA HIS A 107 5.58 1.01 13.25
C HIS A 107 5.00 1.84 12.11
N TYR A 108 4.58 3.06 12.41
CA TYR A 108 4.09 4.01 11.40
C TYR A 108 4.88 5.30 11.50
N GLU A 109 5.08 5.95 10.36
CA GLU A 109 5.70 7.26 10.23
C GLU A 109 4.98 8.05 9.13
N PHE A 110 4.87 9.37 9.29
CA PHE A 110 4.44 10.25 8.22
C PHE A 110 5.65 10.60 7.38
N VAL A 111 5.57 10.33 6.08
CA VAL A 111 6.70 10.46 5.17
C VAL A 111 6.36 11.55 4.17
N GLU A 112 7.25 12.52 4.03
CA GLU A 112 7.16 13.46 2.91
C GLU A 112 7.61 12.73 1.63
N PRO A 113 6.94 12.97 0.48
CA PRO A 113 7.41 12.43 -0.79
C PRO A 113 8.88 12.78 -0.99
N GLY A 114 9.74 11.75 -1.02
CA GLY A 114 11.14 11.86 -1.42
C GLY A 114 12.23 11.74 -0.36
N VAL A 115 11.95 11.73 0.96
CA VAL A 115 13.00 11.52 1.98
C VAL A 115 12.47 10.89 3.28
N ILE A 116 12.90 9.67 3.63
CA ILE A 116 12.94 9.22 5.03
C ILE A 116 14.38 9.33 5.52
N ARG A 117 14.62 9.95 6.67
CA ARG A 117 15.94 9.91 7.32
C ARG A 117 16.04 8.61 8.10
N SER A 118 16.92 7.70 7.68
CA SER A 118 17.25 6.52 8.47
C SER A 118 17.85 6.92 9.83
N ALA A 119 17.79 6.04 10.83
CA ALA A 119 18.48 6.23 12.12
C ALA A 119 19.99 6.51 11.97
N SER A 120 20.59 6.18 10.82
CA SER A 120 21.96 6.51 10.42
C SER A 120 22.14 7.92 9.82
N GLY A 121 21.09 8.73 9.72
CA GLY A 121 21.12 10.07 9.13
C GLY A 121 21.18 10.10 7.59
N GLN A 122 21.18 8.94 6.92
CA GLN A 122 21.11 8.89 5.45
C GLN A 122 19.66 8.99 4.95
N PRO A 123 19.40 9.73 3.86
CA PRO A 123 18.15 9.65 3.12
C PRO A 123 17.94 8.21 2.65
N ARG A 124 17.00 7.50 3.27
CA ARG A 124 16.40 6.31 2.73
C ARG A 124 15.16 6.74 1.98
N THR A 125 15.16 6.50 0.68
CA THR A 125 13.96 6.66 -0.11
C THR A 125 13.06 5.47 0.18
N VAL A 126 11.89 5.70 0.77
CA VAL A 126 10.91 4.64 0.99
C VAL A 126 9.96 4.61 -0.19
N CYS A 127 9.81 3.41 -0.74
CA CYS A 127 9.13 3.15 -1.99
C CYS A 127 8.72 1.69 -2.05
N GLY A 128 7.85 1.36 -3.01
CA GLY A 128 7.16 0.08 -3.02
C GLY A 128 5.76 0.20 -2.41
N GLY A 129 5.18 -0.95 -2.09
CA GLY A 129 3.85 -1.00 -1.48
C GLY A 129 3.07 -2.24 -1.89
N ASN A 130 1.85 -2.36 -1.39
CA ASN A 130 0.93 -3.41 -1.79
C ASN A 130 -0.27 -2.77 -2.47
N TYR A 131 -0.49 -3.12 -3.73
CA TYR A 131 -1.55 -2.58 -4.56
C TYR A 131 -2.53 -3.70 -4.84
N SER A 132 -3.78 -3.52 -4.39
CA SER A 132 -4.87 -4.41 -4.77
C SER A 132 -5.82 -3.68 -5.72
N SER A 133 -6.39 -4.41 -6.68
CA SER A 133 -7.17 -3.84 -7.77
C SER A 133 -8.61 -3.42 -7.37
N VAL A 134 -8.79 -2.88 -6.16
CA VAL A 134 -10.08 -2.32 -5.73
C VAL A 134 -10.53 -1.22 -6.72
N ASP A 135 -9.58 -0.43 -7.23
CA ASP A 135 -9.80 0.69 -8.15
C ASP A 135 -9.57 0.39 -9.65
N GLN A 136 -9.56 -0.89 -10.04
CA GLN A 136 -9.33 -1.39 -11.43
C GLN A 136 -7.92 -1.12 -12.02
N SER A 137 -7.21 -0.07 -11.60
CA SER A 137 -5.85 0.26 -12.04
C SER A 137 -5.10 1.07 -10.98
N GLY A 138 -3.77 1.08 -11.04
CA GLY A 138 -2.92 1.89 -10.18
C GLY A 138 -1.68 2.35 -10.92
N LEU A 139 -1.04 3.41 -10.41
CA LEU A 139 0.22 3.94 -10.93
C LEU A 139 1.36 3.61 -9.96
N ILE A 140 2.48 3.17 -10.53
CA ILE A 140 3.72 2.88 -9.81
C ILE A 140 4.80 3.74 -10.42
N GLU A 141 5.46 4.52 -9.58
CA GLU A 141 6.55 5.38 -9.98
C GLU A 141 7.78 5.09 -9.15
N THR A 142 8.95 5.28 -9.76
CA THR A 142 10.19 5.37 -8.98
C THR A 142 10.08 6.58 -8.05
N PRO A 143 10.82 6.58 -6.94
CA PRO A 143 10.80 7.74 -6.06
C PRO A 143 11.20 9.02 -6.77
N ASN A 144 10.66 10.15 -6.33
CA ASN A 144 10.92 11.49 -6.88
C ASN A 144 10.52 11.70 -8.34
N TYR A 145 9.95 10.71 -9.03
CA TYR A 145 9.53 10.88 -10.42
C TYR A 145 8.64 12.13 -10.58
N PRO A 146 8.88 12.99 -11.60
CA PRO A 146 9.75 12.80 -12.75
C PRO A 146 11.24 13.17 -12.53
N GLU A 147 11.61 13.63 -11.34
CA GLU A 147 13.00 13.93 -10.99
C GLU A 147 13.82 12.63 -10.81
N PRO A 148 15.17 12.72 -10.84
CA PRO A 148 16.03 11.56 -10.69
C PRO A 148 15.75 10.75 -9.42
N TYR A 149 15.68 9.42 -9.57
CA TYR A 149 15.21 8.53 -8.52
C TYR A 149 16.11 8.54 -7.26
N GLY A 150 17.42 8.77 -7.40
CA GLY A 150 18.40 8.77 -6.31
C GLY A 150 19.27 7.50 -6.29
N ASN A 151 20.18 7.37 -5.32
CA ASN A 151 21.10 6.23 -5.28
C ASN A 151 20.68 5.20 -4.23
N ASN A 152 21.04 3.93 -4.44
CA ASN A 152 20.85 2.80 -3.50
C ASN A 152 19.37 2.57 -3.13
N ILE A 153 18.51 2.49 -4.15
CA ILE A 153 17.08 2.32 -3.98
C ILE A 153 16.71 0.87 -4.25
N ASP A 154 15.89 0.29 -3.37
CA ASP A 154 15.34 -1.06 -3.52
C ASP A 154 13.84 -0.99 -3.23
N CYS A 155 13.05 -0.82 -4.29
CA CYS A 155 11.59 -0.73 -4.19
C CYS A 155 10.97 -2.07 -4.54
N THR A 156 9.97 -2.49 -3.78
CA THR A 156 9.18 -3.69 -4.10
C THR A 156 7.70 -3.36 -4.05
N TRP A 157 7.02 -3.52 -5.18
CA TRP A 157 5.58 -3.38 -5.33
C TRP A 157 4.93 -4.75 -5.49
N ASN A 158 4.02 -5.11 -4.59
CA ASN A 158 3.24 -6.33 -4.68
C ASN A 158 1.87 -5.99 -5.27
N LEU A 159 1.56 -6.59 -6.42
CA LEU A 159 0.34 -6.34 -7.17
C LEU A 159 -0.57 -7.56 -7.05
N ALA A 160 -1.83 -7.33 -6.70
CA ALA A 160 -2.83 -8.38 -6.59
C ALA A 160 -4.15 -7.98 -7.26
N GLY A 161 -4.57 -8.77 -8.24
CA GLY A 161 -5.87 -8.65 -8.90
C GLY A 161 -7.03 -9.10 -8.02
N ARG A 162 -8.24 -8.66 -8.39
CA ARG A 162 -9.49 -8.90 -7.65
C ARG A 162 -9.83 -10.38 -7.50
N THR A 163 -9.52 -11.19 -8.51
CA THR A 163 -9.77 -12.63 -8.51
C THR A 163 -8.56 -13.39 -9.04
N LYS A 164 -8.57 -14.71 -8.89
CA LYS A 164 -7.53 -15.57 -9.49
C LYS A 164 -7.63 -15.66 -11.01
N ASP A 165 -8.81 -15.36 -11.56
CA ASP A 165 -9.11 -15.49 -12.99
C ASP A 165 -8.94 -14.17 -13.75
N SER A 166 -8.70 -13.04 -13.06
CA SER A 166 -8.37 -11.77 -13.70
C SER A 166 -6.95 -11.79 -14.28
N GLN A 167 -6.71 -11.07 -15.36
CA GLN A 167 -5.35 -10.86 -15.90
C GLN A 167 -4.76 -9.56 -15.35
N LEU A 168 -3.48 -9.61 -14.97
CA LEU A 168 -2.71 -8.41 -14.62
C LEU A 168 -1.95 -7.94 -15.86
N GLN A 169 -2.24 -6.74 -16.32
CA GLN A 169 -1.56 -6.11 -17.44
C GLN A 169 -0.70 -4.94 -16.94
N LEU A 170 0.59 -4.94 -17.31
CA LEU A 170 1.53 -3.86 -16.99
C LEU A 170 1.83 -3.04 -18.25
N HIS A 171 1.76 -1.72 -18.13
CA HIS A 171 2.01 -0.78 -19.20
C HIS A 171 2.97 0.31 -18.73
N PHE A 172 4.19 0.32 -19.28
CA PHE A 172 5.18 1.34 -19.00
C PHE A 172 4.87 2.61 -19.79
N GLN A 173 4.57 3.72 -19.11
CA GLN A 173 4.34 5.02 -19.74
C GLN A 173 5.65 5.74 -20.08
N SER A 174 6.68 5.56 -19.24
CA SER A 174 8.02 6.09 -19.38
C SER A 174 9.01 5.09 -18.78
N PHE A 175 10.19 4.94 -19.36
CA PHE A 175 11.20 4.01 -18.86
C PHE A 175 12.63 4.50 -19.18
N HIS A 176 13.33 4.93 -18.14
CA HIS A 176 14.71 5.40 -18.25
C HIS A 176 15.48 5.06 -16.97
N LEU A 177 16.32 4.02 -17.04
CA LEU A 177 17.18 3.59 -15.95
C LEU A 177 18.67 3.71 -16.34
N GLU A 178 19.56 3.79 -15.35
CA GLU A 178 21.00 3.72 -15.59
C GLU A 178 21.40 2.39 -16.26
N GLY A 179 22.35 2.45 -17.19
CA GLY A 179 22.85 1.31 -17.94
C GLY A 179 22.47 1.35 -19.41
N SER A 180 22.52 0.20 -20.07
CA SER A 180 22.09 0.03 -21.46
C SER A 180 21.00 -1.03 -21.52
N ALA A 181 20.29 -1.13 -22.66
CA ALA A 181 19.25 -2.15 -22.81
C ALA A 181 19.79 -3.60 -22.73
N ASP A 182 21.10 -3.79 -22.95
CA ASP A 182 21.77 -5.09 -22.93
C ASP A 182 22.58 -5.33 -21.63
N ASP A 183 22.71 -4.33 -20.75
CA ASP A 183 23.48 -4.41 -19.51
C ASP A 183 22.72 -3.79 -18.34
N CYS A 184 22.03 -4.65 -17.59
CA CYS A 184 21.26 -4.33 -16.40
C CYS A 184 22.08 -4.36 -15.10
N SER A 185 23.42 -4.23 -15.18
CA SER A 185 24.30 -4.29 -13.99
C SER A 185 24.19 -3.08 -13.07
N ARG A 186 23.62 -1.96 -13.54
CA ARG A 186 23.49 -0.70 -12.79
C ARG A 186 22.15 -0.53 -12.12
N SER A 187 21.08 -0.59 -12.91
CA SER A 187 19.71 -0.42 -12.44
C SER A 187 18.79 -1.31 -13.25
N VAL A 188 17.79 -1.90 -12.60
CA VAL A 188 16.96 -2.93 -13.21
C VAL A 188 15.60 -3.04 -12.58
N VAL A 189 14.58 -3.20 -13.42
CA VAL A 189 13.23 -3.61 -13.01
C VAL A 189 13.05 -5.09 -13.30
N ARG A 190 12.67 -5.83 -12.27
CA ARG A 190 12.36 -7.26 -12.33
C ARG A 190 10.90 -7.50 -12.02
N ILE A 191 10.27 -8.36 -12.82
CA ILE A 191 8.87 -8.75 -12.63
C ILE A 191 8.83 -10.23 -12.34
N TYR A 192 8.25 -10.58 -11.19
CA TYR A 192 8.06 -11.94 -10.74
C TYR A 192 6.58 -12.27 -10.76
N GLU A 193 6.21 -13.34 -11.47
CA GLU A 193 4.84 -13.84 -11.46
C GLU A 193 4.65 -14.90 -10.38
N GLY A 194 3.53 -14.84 -9.66
CA GLY A 194 3.21 -15.84 -8.65
C GLY A 194 4.28 -16.00 -7.57
N SER A 195 4.68 -17.24 -7.29
CA SER A 195 5.68 -17.60 -6.25
C SER A 195 7.03 -18.03 -6.83
N HIS A 196 7.39 -17.58 -8.04
CA HIS A 196 8.64 -17.94 -8.67
C HIS A 196 9.84 -17.20 -8.04
N PHE A 197 10.96 -17.90 -7.86
CA PHE A 197 12.21 -17.31 -7.33
C PHE A 197 13.03 -16.55 -8.39
N ARG A 198 12.68 -16.69 -9.67
CA ARG A 198 13.35 -16.04 -10.79
C ARG A 198 12.40 -15.03 -11.45
N PRO A 199 12.92 -13.89 -11.93
CA PRO A 199 12.08 -12.93 -12.64
C PRO A 199 11.61 -13.54 -13.97
N SER A 200 10.32 -13.35 -14.30
CA SER A 200 9.76 -13.63 -15.62
C SER A 200 10.27 -12.62 -16.65
N PHE A 201 10.44 -11.36 -16.22
CA PHE A 201 10.91 -10.26 -17.07
C PHE A 201 11.94 -9.40 -16.35
N GLU A 202 12.90 -8.90 -17.12
CA GLU A 202 13.96 -8.00 -16.66
C GLU A 202 14.15 -6.87 -17.68
N PHE A 203 14.14 -5.62 -17.21
CA PHE A 203 14.29 -4.43 -18.06
C PHE A 203 15.26 -3.42 -17.44
N CYS A 204 16.04 -2.75 -18.28
CA CYS A 204 17.00 -1.70 -17.89
C CYS A 204 17.34 -0.77 -19.06
N GLY A 205 18.13 0.26 -18.76
CA GLY A 205 18.54 1.28 -19.72
C GLY A 205 17.42 2.25 -20.12
N ASN A 206 17.62 2.94 -21.24
CA ASN A 206 16.65 3.87 -21.80
C ASN A 206 15.85 3.21 -22.93
N GLN A 207 14.63 2.76 -22.64
CA GLN A 207 13.78 2.04 -23.58
C GLN A 207 12.56 2.87 -23.96
N THR A 208 12.49 3.30 -25.22
CA THR A 208 11.43 4.21 -25.69
C THR A 208 10.12 3.51 -26.05
N LYS A 209 10.12 2.17 -26.18
CA LYS A 209 8.94 1.36 -26.49
C LYS A 209 9.02 -0.02 -25.84
N LEU A 210 8.59 -0.09 -24.59
CA LEU A 210 8.32 -1.38 -23.94
C LEU A 210 6.91 -1.86 -24.32
N PRO A 211 6.73 -3.14 -24.72
CA PRO A 211 5.40 -3.66 -25.01
C PRO A 211 4.59 -3.81 -23.71
N PRO A 212 3.25 -3.71 -23.77
CA PRO A 212 2.41 -4.10 -22.65
C PRO A 212 2.63 -5.57 -22.29
N LEU A 213 2.75 -5.87 -21.01
CA LEU A 213 2.95 -7.22 -20.51
C LEU A 213 1.64 -7.74 -19.93
N VAL A 214 1.11 -8.81 -20.50
CA VAL A 214 -0.03 -9.54 -19.91
C VAL A 214 0.53 -10.73 -19.16
N LEU A 215 0.37 -10.73 -17.84
CA LEU A 215 0.92 -11.76 -16.97
C LEU A 215 -0.01 -12.99 -16.93
N SER A 216 0.61 -14.14 -16.74
CA SER A 216 -0.04 -15.44 -16.54
C SER A 216 -0.73 -15.58 -15.17
N SER A 217 -0.33 -14.75 -14.21
CA SER A 217 -0.85 -14.69 -12.85
C SER A 217 -1.57 -13.37 -12.61
N SER A 218 -2.66 -13.40 -11.84
CA SER A 218 -3.34 -12.18 -11.36
C SER A 218 -2.57 -11.46 -10.25
N ALA A 219 -1.45 -12.02 -9.80
CA ALA A 219 -0.55 -11.41 -8.83
C ALA A 219 0.91 -11.42 -9.31
N ALA A 220 1.61 -10.33 -9.04
CA ALA A 220 3.00 -10.15 -9.41
C ALA A 220 3.76 -9.30 -8.39
N ILE A 221 5.07 -9.48 -8.35
CA ILE A 221 6.00 -8.60 -7.63
C ILE A 221 6.81 -7.84 -8.66
N VAL A 222 6.75 -6.51 -8.61
CA VAL A 222 7.64 -5.64 -9.37
C VAL A 222 8.71 -5.16 -8.41
N ARG A 223 9.98 -5.36 -8.75
CA ARG A 223 11.12 -4.93 -7.92
C ARG A 223 12.07 -4.08 -8.73
N TYR A 224 12.41 -2.93 -8.21
CA TYR A 224 13.43 -2.03 -8.75
C TYR A 224 14.65 -2.04 -7.84
N VAL A 225 15.83 -2.29 -8.40
CA VAL A 225 17.14 -2.24 -7.71
C VAL A 225 18.20 -1.57 -8.55
#